data_AF-A0A3B8Z1N4-F1
#
_entry.id   AF-A0A3B8Z1N4-F1
#
_cell.length_a   1.000
_cell.length_b   1.000
_cell.length_c   1.000
_cell.angle_alpha   90.00
_cell.angle_beta   90.00
_cell.angle_gamma   90.00
#
_symmetry.space_group_name_H-M   'P 1'
#
loop_
_entity.id
_entity.type
_entity.pdbx_description
1 polymer ?
#
loop_
_entity_poly.entity_id
_entity_poly.type
_entity_poly.pdbx_seq_one_letter_code
_entity_poly.pdbx_strand_id
1 'polypeptide(L)'
;MGRDLKSFRLIVGCRMATGRTEADVARERENARQSLAFLYSTPAYWSSLEIFGWESRGPALRELTREQQWSRMSELVDDDMLDAFVPSATYDNIVDVLNDWYGGLTETITFPMPENDREDDEFRQVVAALQSGSQHNA
;
A
#
# COMPACT_ATOMS: atom_id res chain seq x y z
N MET A 1 18.07 25.86 -14.38
CA MET A 1 17.01 24.94 -13.96
C MET A 1 16.61 24.14 -15.18
N GLY A 2 16.67 22.80 -15.14
CA GLY A 2 16.47 21.95 -16.33
C GLY A 2 17.21 20.62 -16.26
N ARG A 3 17.18 19.94 -15.11
CA ARG A 3 17.72 18.57 -15.03
C ARG A 3 16.77 17.62 -15.74
N ASP A 4 17.33 16.71 -16.52
CA ASP A 4 16.56 15.62 -17.15
C ASP A 4 15.93 14.75 -16.06
N LEU A 5 14.64 14.45 -16.19
CA LEU A 5 13.92 13.55 -15.28
C LEU A 5 14.58 12.17 -15.23
N LYS A 6 15.22 11.73 -16.33
CA LYS A 6 15.97 10.47 -16.38
C LYS A 6 17.18 10.43 -15.45
N SER A 7 17.66 11.58 -14.95
CA SER A 7 18.75 11.63 -13.98
C SER A 7 18.31 11.34 -12.54
N PHE A 8 17.00 11.24 -12.29
CA PHE A 8 16.44 10.95 -10.98
C PHE A 8 15.93 9.50 -10.93
N ARG A 9 16.10 8.86 -9.78
CA ARG A 9 15.47 7.57 -9.47
C ARG A 9 14.18 7.83 -8.71
N LEU A 10 13.06 7.36 -9.23
CA LEU A 10 11.80 7.29 -8.48
C LEU A 10 11.85 6.05 -7.59
N ILE A 11 11.48 6.19 -6.32
CA ILE A 11 11.33 5.06 -5.41
C ILE A 11 9.90 5.08 -4.89
N VAL A 12 9.15 4.01 -5.14
CA VAL A 12 7.80 3.88 -4.62
C VAL A 12 7.87 3.25 -3.23
N GLY A 13 7.33 3.97 -2.24
CA GLY A 13 7.09 3.46 -0.91
C GLY A 13 5.59 3.35 -0.67
N CYS A 14 4.99 2.21 -1.02
CA CYS A 14 3.57 1.97 -0.80
C CYS A 14 3.34 1.09 0.44
N ARG A 15 2.20 1.31 1.11
CA ARG A 15 1.70 0.37 2.12
C ARG A 15 1.04 -0.77 1.37
N MET A 16 1.57 -1.98 1.52
CA MET A 16 1.05 -3.20 0.90
C MET A 16 0.63 -4.20 1.98
N ALA A 17 -0.34 -5.05 1.64
CA ALA A 17 -0.78 -6.16 2.46
C ALA A 17 -0.36 -7.48 1.80
N THR A 18 0.65 -8.15 2.38
CA THR A 18 1.23 -9.35 1.80
C THR A 18 1.68 -10.32 2.88
N GLY A 19 1.76 -11.59 2.53
CA GLY A 19 2.27 -12.65 3.39
C GLY A 19 2.21 -14.00 2.69
N ARG A 20 2.53 -15.07 3.43
CA ARG A 20 2.51 -16.44 2.89
C ARG A 20 1.09 -16.92 2.56
N THR A 21 0.11 -16.52 3.34
CA THR A 21 -1.26 -17.03 3.21
C THR A 21 -2.27 -15.90 3.03
N GLU A 22 -3.45 -16.24 2.50
CA GLU A 22 -4.58 -15.30 2.43
C GLU A 22 -4.98 -14.76 3.80
N ALA A 23 -4.78 -15.55 4.87
CA ALA A 23 -5.03 -15.09 6.23
C ALA A 23 -4.02 -14.01 6.67
N ASP A 24 -2.77 -14.11 6.23
CA ASP A 24 -1.75 -13.08 6.48
C ASP A 24 -2.08 -11.79 5.70
N VAL A 25 -2.49 -11.92 4.43
CA VAL A 25 -2.94 -10.79 3.61
C VAL A 25 -4.14 -10.10 4.26
N ALA A 26 -5.16 -10.85 4.68
CA ALA A 26 -6.34 -10.31 5.35
C ALA A 26 -5.99 -9.58 6.65
N ARG A 27 -5.07 -10.13 7.45
CA ARG A 27 -4.55 -9.47 8.66
C ARG A 27 -3.87 -8.14 8.32
N GLU A 28 -2.98 -8.11 7.33
CA GLU A 28 -2.30 -6.88 6.93
C GLU A 28 -3.24 -5.84 6.31
N ARG A 29 -4.28 -6.29 5.60
CA ARG A 29 -5.35 -5.41 5.10
C ARG A 29 -6.08 -4.70 6.24
N GLU A 30 -6.39 -5.41 7.32
CA GLU A 30 -7.04 -4.79 8.48
C GLU A 30 -6.10 -3.82 9.23
N ASN A 31 -4.81 -4.16 9.34
CA ASN A 31 -3.79 -3.24 9.86
C ASN A 31 -3.70 -1.96 9.00
N ALA A 32 -3.77 -2.11 7.67
CA ALA A 32 -3.81 -0.98 6.75
C ALA A 32 -5.10 -0.17 6.89
N ARG A 33 -6.26 -0.80 7.08
CA ARG A 33 -7.55 -0.14 7.31
C ARG A 33 -7.47 0.83 8.49
N GLN A 34 -6.94 0.36 9.61
CA GLN A 34 -6.75 1.18 10.82
C GLN A 34 -5.81 2.36 10.56
N SER A 35 -4.69 2.10 9.87
CA SER A 35 -3.70 3.13 9.54
C SER A 35 -4.26 4.20 8.60
N LEU A 36 -5.01 3.80 7.58
CA LEU A 36 -5.66 4.72 6.63
C LEU A 36 -6.76 5.53 7.30
N ALA A 37 -7.56 4.92 8.19
CA ALA A 37 -8.59 5.63 8.93
C ALA A 37 -7.97 6.77 9.77
N PHE A 38 -6.83 6.50 10.41
CA PHE A 38 -6.08 7.53 11.12
C PHE A 38 -5.48 8.59 10.18
N LEU A 39 -4.82 8.17 9.09
CA LEU A 39 -4.22 9.06 8.09
C LEU A 39 -5.25 10.06 7.55
N TYR A 40 -6.41 9.57 7.12
CA TYR A 40 -7.46 10.36 6.49
C TYR A 40 -8.29 11.19 7.47
N SER A 41 -8.13 11.01 8.79
CA SER A 41 -8.67 11.95 9.79
C SER A 41 -7.95 13.32 9.77
N THR A 42 -6.80 13.41 9.11
CA THR A 42 -5.99 14.63 9.01
C THR A 42 -6.26 15.35 7.67
N PRO A 43 -6.70 16.63 7.69
CA PRO A 43 -7.11 17.37 6.49
C PRO A 43 -6.08 17.44 5.34
N ALA A 44 -4.78 17.34 5.67
CA ALA A 44 -3.72 17.37 4.67
C ALA A 44 -3.79 16.20 3.66
N TYR A 45 -4.50 15.11 3.97
CA TYR A 45 -4.63 13.94 3.11
C TYR A 45 -5.95 13.86 2.33
N TRP A 46 -6.86 14.83 2.48
CA TRP A 46 -8.20 14.77 1.88
C TRP A 46 -8.20 14.88 0.35
N SER A 47 -7.17 15.50 -0.24
CA SER A 47 -7.02 15.53 -1.70
C SER A 47 -6.93 14.14 -2.33
N SER A 48 -6.38 13.15 -1.60
CA SER A 48 -6.38 11.77 -2.07
C SER A 48 -7.78 11.17 -2.09
N LEU A 49 -8.64 11.51 -1.12
CA LEU A 49 -10.03 11.04 -1.07
C LEU A 49 -10.88 11.68 -2.17
N GLU A 50 -10.66 12.96 -2.45
CA GLU A 50 -11.35 13.71 -3.51
C GLU A 50 -11.15 13.08 -4.89
N ILE A 51 -9.94 12.57 -5.18
CA ILE A 51 -9.64 11.89 -6.46
C ILE A 51 -10.57 10.68 -6.70
N PHE A 52 -10.98 10.00 -5.63
CA PHE A 52 -11.84 8.81 -5.69
C PHE A 52 -13.31 9.11 -5.36
N GLY A 53 -13.69 10.37 -5.16
CA GLY A 53 -15.08 10.75 -4.82
C GLY A 53 -15.50 10.41 -3.39
N TRP A 54 -14.54 10.44 -2.44
CA TRP A 54 -14.74 10.12 -1.03
C TRP A 54 -14.64 11.36 -0.12
N GLU A 55 -15.05 12.52 -0.61
CA GLU A 55 -14.90 13.82 0.05
C GLU A 55 -15.50 13.84 1.47
N SER A 56 -16.57 13.08 1.70
CA SER A 56 -17.23 13.01 3.02
C SER A 56 -16.50 12.17 4.06
N ARG A 57 -15.57 11.28 3.66
CA ARG A 57 -14.90 10.34 4.58
C ARG A 57 -13.95 11.06 5.53
N GLY A 58 -13.15 11.99 5.01
CA GLY A 58 -12.18 12.75 5.79
C GLY A 58 -12.81 13.54 6.96
N PRO A 59 -13.83 14.37 6.71
CA PRO A 59 -14.57 15.07 7.77
C PRO A 59 -15.18 14.11 8.80
N ALA A 60 -15.77 13.00 8.37
CA ALA A 60 -16.37 12.01 9.28
C ALA A 60 -15.32 11.33 10.18
N LEU A 61 -14.18 10.93 9.61
CA LEU A 61 -13.04 10.36 10.36
C LEU A 61 -12.47 11.36 11.38
N ARG A 62 -12.41 12.64 11.01
CA ARG A 62 -11.94 13.71 11.89
C ARG A 62 -12.88 13.91 13.09
N GLU A 63 -14.19 13.86 12.89
CA GLU A 63 -15.15 13.94 14.00
C GLU A 63 -15.02 12.74 14.94
N LEU A 64 -14.90 11.51 14.42
CA LEU A 64 -14.68 10.32 15.25
C LEU A 64 -13.39 10.41 16.09
N THR A 65 -12.33 10.98 15.52
CA THR A 65 -11.07 11.25 16.25
C THR A 65 -11.28 12.23 17.39
N ARG A 66 -12.05 13.31 17.17
CA ARG A 66 -12.39 14.31 18.20
C ARG A 66 -13.24 13.71 19.32
N GLU A 67 -14.10 12.75 18.98
CA GLU A 67 -14.94 12.01 19.92
C GLU A 67 -14.22 10.82 20.58
N GLN A 68 -12.94 10.59 20.26
CA GLN A 68 -12.15 9.45 20.74
C GLN A 68 -12.76 8.08 20.41
N GLN A 69 -13.55 7.99 19.34
CA GLN A 69 -14.23 6.79 18.87
C GLN A 69 -13.36 5.99 17.90
N TRP A 70 -12.15 5.64 18.34
CA TRP A 70 -11.13 4.98 17.51
C TRP A 70 -11.61 3.66 16.89
N SER A 71 -12.38 2.86 17.62
CA SER A 71 -12.90 1.58 17.14
C SER A 71 -13.85 1.72 15.96
N ARG A 72 -14.53 2.87 15.81
CA ARG A 72 -15.48 3.13 14.72
C ARG A 72 -14.82 3.74 13.49
N MET A 73 -13.58 4.21 13.60
CA MET A 73 -12.90 4.85 12.48
C MET A 73 -12.66 3.88 11.33
N SER A 74 -12.29 2.63 11.64
CA SER A 74 -12.09 1.58 10.64
C SER A 74 -13.38 1.27 9.85
N GLU A 75 -14.57 1.47 10.43
CA GLU A 75 -15.85 1.25 9.74
C GLU A 75 -16.06 2.22 8.56
N LEU A 76 -15.37 3.36 8.56
CA LEU A 76 -15.45 4.35 7.48
C LEU A 76 -14.45 4.10 6.34
N VAL A 77 -13.53 3.16 6.50
CA VAL A 77 -12.63 2.70 5.43
C VAL A 77 -13.17 1.35 4.97
N ASP A 78 -13.77 1.29 3.78
CA ASP A 78 -14.32 0.06 3.21
C ASP A 78 -13.29 -0.67 2.33
N ASP A 79 -13.71 -1.80 1.74
CA ASP A 79 -12.82 -2.62 0.90
C ASP A 79 -12.44 -1.91 -0.40
N ASP A 80 -13.33 -1.08 -0.98
CA ASP A 80 -13.01 -0.28 -2.17
C ASP A 80 -11.86 0.71 -1.87
N MET A 81 -11.86 1.31 -0.68
CA MET A 81 -10.74 2.15 -0.23
C MET A 81 -9.44 1.35 -0.06
N LEU A 82 -9.51 0.13 0.49
CA LEU A 82 -8.33 -0.72 0.61
C LEU A 82 -7.79 -1.09 -0.77
N ASP A 83 -8.67 -1.46 -1.70
CA ASP A 83 -8.28 -1.87 -3.04
C ASP A 83 -7.71 -0.71 -3.87
N ALA A 84 -8.07 0.54 -3.57
CA ALA A 84 -7.50 1.72 -4.21
C ALA A 84 -6.13 2.14 -3.65
N PHE A 85 -5.83 1.85 -2.37
CA PHE A 85 -4.64 2.36 -1.70
C PHE A 85 -3.61 1.30 -1.29
N VAL A 86 -4.00 0.02 -1.24
CA VAL A 86 -3.21 -1.06 -0.64
C VAL A 86 -3.09 -2.23 -1.61
N PRO A 87 -1.99 -2.31 -2.39
CA PRO A 87 -1.65 -3.53 -3.11
C PRO A 87 -1.70 -4.74 -2.17
N SER A 88 -2.52 -5.73 -2.52
CA SER A 88 -2.86 -6.84 -1.63
C SER A 88 -2.75 -8.16 -2.38
N ALA A 89 -1.87 -9.06 -1.93
CA ALA A 89 -1.72 -10.40 -2.48
C ALA A 89 -0.75 -11.23 -1.63
N THR A 90 -0.80 -12.55 -1.78
CA THR A 90 0.22 -13.45 -1.20
C THR A 90 1.58 -13.24 -1.87
N TYR A 91 2.65 -13.74 -1.24
CA TYR A 91 4.00 -13.68 -1.81
C TYR A 91 4.11 -14.23 -3.23
N ASP A 92 3.36 -15.29 -3.56
CA ASP A 92 3.37 -15.87 -4.90
C ASP A 92 2.79 -14.95 -5.98
N ASN A 93 1.92 -14.00 -5.60
CA ASN A 93 1.16 -13.16 -6.53
C ASN A 93 1.44 -11.65 -6.40
N ILE A 94 2.10 -11.21 -5.32
CA ILE A 94 2.28 -9.78 -5.04
C ILE A 94 3.11 -9.06 -6.10
N VAL A 95 4.04 -9.76 -6.77
CA VAL A 95 4.85 -9.18 -7.83
C VAL A 95 3.99 -8.77 -9.03
N ASP A 96 3.00 -9.58 -9.41
CA ASP A 96 2.08 -9.26 -10.50
C ASP A 96 1.22 -8.04 -10.17
N VAL A 97 0.67 -7.99 -8.95
CA VAL A 97 -0.09 -6.82 -8.47
C VAL A 97 0.77 -5.55 -8.49
N LEU A 98 2.02 -5.63 -8.03
CA LEU A 98 2.93 -4.47 -8.04
C LEU A 98 3.31 -4.03 -9.46
N ASN A 99 3.45 -4.97 -10.39
CA ASN A 99 3.70 -4.66 -11.80
C ASN A 99 2.50 -3.96 -12.44
N ASP A 100 1.27 -4.42 -12.17
CA ASP A 100 0.05 -3.79 -12.67
C ASP A 100 -0.08 -2.34 -12.17
N TRP A 101 0.30 -2.08 -10.93
CA TRP A 101 0.21 -0.76 -10.32
C TRP A 101 1.36 0.18 -10.71
N TYR A 102 2.60 -0.34 -10.78
CA TYR A 102 3.81 0.48 -10.79
C TYR A 102 4.82 0.12 -11.88
N GLY A 103 4.64 -0.97 -12.63
CA GLY A 103 5.62 -1.48 -13.59
C GLY A 103 5.97 -0.50 -14.72
N GLY A 104 5.06 0.41 -15.06
CA GLY A 104 5.32 1.50 -16.03
C GLY A 104 5.86 2.80 -15.42
N LEU A 105 5.98 2.87 -14.09
CA LEU A 105 6.31 4.10 -13.35
C LEU A 105 7.70 4.06 -12.72
N THR A 106 8.12 2.91 -12.19
CA THR A 106 9.41 2.78 -11.50
C THR A 106 9.99 1.37 -11.61
N GLU A 107 11.31 1.28 -11.46
CA GLU A 107 12.05 0.03 -11.27
C GLU A 107 12.48 -0.17 -9.81
N THR A 108 12.10 0.74 -8.89
CA THR A 108 12.52 0.68 -7.49
C THR A 108 11.32 0.86 -6.56
N ILE A 109 11.09 -0.14 -5.73
CA ILE A 109 10.03 -0.17 -4.72
C ILE A 109 10.61 -0.60 -3.36
N THR A 110 10.06 -0.10 -2.27
CA THR A 110 10.33 -0.65 -0.94
C THR A 110 9.39 -1.82 -0.67
N PHE A 111 9.92 -2.91 -0.13
CA PHE A 111 9.13 -4.09 0.21
C PHE A 111 9.26 -4.39 1.71
N PRO A 112 8.16 -4.69 2.44
CA PRO A 112 8.19 -4.93 3.87
C PRO A 112 8.97 -6.20 4.20
N MET A 113 9.88 -6.10 5.17
CA MET A 113 10.63 -7.25 5.66
C MET A 113 9.71 -8.17 6.48
N PRO A 114 9.83 -9.51 6.38
CA PRO A 114 9.07 -10.42 7.22
C PRO A 114 9.39 -10.20 8.70
N GLU A 115 8.43 -10.48 9.57
CA GLU A 115 8.62 -10.32 11.02
C GLU A 115 9.49 -11.42 11.64
N ASN A 116 9.61 -12.56 10.96
CA ASN A 116 10.33 -13.72 11.44
C ASN A 116 11.03 -14.49 10.32
N ASP A 117 12.17 -15.09 10.66
CA ASP A 117 13.07 -15.78 9.72
C ASP A 117 12.45 -17.03 9.07
N ARG A 118 11.29 -17.50 9.52
CA ARG A 118 10.63 -18.69 8.94
C ARG A 118 10.07 -18.44 7.54
N GLU A 119 10.02 -17.17 7.15
CA GLU A 119 9.48 -16.72 5.86
C GLU A 119 10.61 -16.30 4.91
N ASP A 120 11.88 -16.44 5.31
CA ASP A 120 13.04 -16.00 4.54
C ASP A 120 13.14 -16.63 3.15
N ASP A 121 12.74 -17.91 3.02
CA ASP A 121 12.83 -18.62 1.75
C ASP A 121 11.77 -18.14 0.76
N GLU A 122 10.51 -18.00 1.18
CA GLU A 122 9.45 -17.38 0.36
C GLU A 122 9.77 -15.91 0.07
N PHE A 123 10.24 -15.16 1.05
CA PHE A 123 10.65 -13.77 0.87
C PHE A 123 11.78 -13.62 -0.16
N ARG A 124 12.79 -14.50 -0.11
CA ARG A 124 13.86 -14.53 -1.10
C ARG A 124 13.32 -14.76 -2.51
N GLN A 125 12.28 -15.58 -2.67
CA GLN A 125 11.64 -15.81 -3.97
C GLN A 125 10.94 -14.54 -4.47
N VAL A 126 10.24 -13.81 -3.61
CA VAL A 126 9.63 -12.52 -3.98
C VAL A 126 10.69 -11.52 -4.43
N VAL A 127 11.78 -11.39 -3.67
CA VAL A 127 12.89 -10.49 -4.03
C VAL A 127 13.50 -10.88 -5.37
N ALA A 128 13.72 -12.18 -5.61
CA ALA A 128 14.24 -12.66 -6.90
C ALA A 128 13.27 -12.36 -8.06
N ALA A 129 11.97 -12.56 -7.85
CA ALA A 129 10.95 -12.25 -8.85
C ALA A 129 10.91 -10.75 -9.19
N LEU A 130 10.90 -9.87 -8.18
CA LEU A 130 10.99 -8.41 -8.37
C LEU A 130 12.24 -8.00 -9.16
N GLN A 131 13.39 -8.63 -8.90
CA GLN A 131 14.64 -8.36 -9.61
C GLN A 131 14.66 -8.88 -11.05
N SER A 132 13.90 -9.95 -11.34
CA SER A 132 13.86 -10.57 -12.67
C SER A 132 13.03 -9.76 -13.68
N GLY A 133 11.95 -9.10 -13.22
CA GLY A 133 11.13 -8.22 -14.06
C GLY A 133 11.89 -6.97 -14.54
N SER A 134 12.88 -6.50 -13.77
CA SER A 134 13.73 -5.37 -14.15
C SER A 134 14.69 -5.67 -15.32
N GLN A 135 14.95 -6.95 -15.65
CA GLN A 135 15.92 -7.31 -16.69
C GLN A 135 15.37 -7.26 -18.13
N HIS A 136 14.05 -7.14 -18.32
CA HIS A 136 13.43 -7.19 -19.65
C HIS A 136 13.18 -5.81 -20.30
N ASN A 137 13.55 -4.71 -19.63
CA ASN A 137 13.28 -3.34 -20.06
C ASN A 137 14.55 -2.46 -20.25
N ALA A 138 15.74 -3.07 -20.35
CA ALA A 138 17.01 -2.37 -20.62
C ALA A 138 17.49 -2.54 -22.07
#